data_AF-A0A4V1A2R7-F1
#
_entry.id   AF-A0A4V1A2R7-F1
#
_cell.length_a   1.000
_cell.length_b   1.000
_cell.length_c   1.000
_cell.angle_alpha   90.00
_cell.angle_beta   90.00
_cell.angle_gamma   90.00
#
_symmetry.space_group_name_H-M   'P 1'
#
loop_
_entity.id
_entity.type
_entity.pdbx_description
1 polymer ?
#
loop_
_entity_poly.entity_id
_entity_poly.type
_entity_poly.pdbx_seq_one_letter_code
_entity_poly.pdbx_strand_id
1 'polypeptide(L)'
;MTPPTTPPPSFTPQLSSFQGTQEFSRRSGGRGIGRCLFRNTFVWLTNGNSFWFYPMFALGNSIIGYRWRGNRGWVYDVLNRNRIAFFQCY
;
A
#
# COMPACT_ATOMS: atom_id res chain seq x y z
N MET A 1 15.44 -1.49 11.47
CA MET A 1 14.57 -1.29 10.29
C MET A 1 14.86 0.11 9.77
N THR A 2 15.45 0.22 8.58
CA THR A 2 15.74 1.51 7.95
C THR A 2 14.63 1.86 6.96
N PRO A 3 14.14 3.10 6.92
CA PRO A 3 13.21 3.52 5.88
C PRO A 3 13.87 3.43 4.50
N PRO A 4 13.12 3.11 3.44
CA PRO A 4 13.64 3.21 2.08
C PRO A 4 14.10 4.65 1.81
N THR A 5 15.30 4.81 1.28
CA THR A 5 15.90 6.13 0.98
C THR A 5 15.32 6.76 -0.29
N THR A 6 14.67 5.97 -1.14
CA THR A 6 14.06 6.45 -2.38
C THR A 6 12.67 7.03 -2.12
N PRO A 7 12.36 8.24 -2.64
CA PRO A 7 11.01 8.75 -2.64
C PRO A 7 10.11 7.85 -3.51
N PRO A 8 8.82 7.70 -3.17
CA PRO A 8 7.87 7.05 -4.05
C PRO A 8 7.66 7.87 -5.32
N PRO A 9 7.10 7.28 -6.38
CA PRO A 9 6.73 8.01 -7.58
C PRO A 9 5.85 9.22 -7.25
N SER A 10 6.15 10.38 -7.83
CA SER A 10 5.41 11.64 -7.57
C SER A 10 3.99 11.66 -8.17
N PHE A 11 3.56 10.58 -8.82
CA PHE A 11 2.21 10.46 -9.37
C PHE A 11 1.31 9.65 -8.43
N THR A 12 0.02 9.99 -8.41
CA THR A 12 -1.00 9.17 -7.78
C THR A 12 -1.61 8.27 -8.85
N PRO A 13 -1.49 6.94 -8.75
CA PRO A 13 -2.12 6.04 -9.70
C PRO A 13 -3.62 6.32 -9.80
N GLN A 14 -4.15 6.36 -11.02
CA GLN A 14 -5.59 6.40 -11.21
C GLN A 14 -6.13 4.97 -11.15
N LEU A 15 -7.25 4.76 -10.44
CA LEU A 15 -7.97 3.48 -10.37
C LEU A 15 -8.51 2.99 -11.74
N SER A 16 -8.23 3.70 -12.83
CA SER A 16 -8.72 3.42 -14.19
C SER A 16 -7.98 2.29 -14.91
N SER A 17 -6.82 1.84 -14.44
CA SER A 17 -6.04 0.76 -15.07
C SER A 17 -6.36 -0.66 -14.56
N PHE A 18 -7.50 -0.85 -13.89
CA PHE A 18 -7.95 -2.14 -13.32
C PHE A 18 -8.45 -3.17 -14.37
N GLN A 19 -8.07 -3.05 -15.64
CA GLN A 19 -8.39 -4.03 -16.68
C GLN A 19 -7.44 -5.25 -16.70
N GLY A 20 -6.31 -5.22 -15.96
CA GLY A 20 -5.29 -6.28 -15.97
C GLY A 20 -5.26 -7.22 -14.76
N THR A 21 -6.05 -6.99 -13.72
CA THR A 21 -6.11 -7.84 -12.50
C THR A 21 -7.55 -8.20 -12.17
N GLN A 22 -8.21 -8.88 -13.09
CA GLN A 22 -9.62 -9.30 -13.05
C GLN A 22 -10.04 -10.24 -11.90
N GLU A 23 -9.26 -10.37 -10.82
CA GLU A 23 -9.54 -11.33 -9.75
C GLU A 23 -9.31 -10.79 -8.33
N PHE A 24 -9.48 -9.49 -8.13
CA PHE A 24 -9.42 -8.89 -6.78
C PHE A 24 -10.69 -8.13 -6.37
N SER A 25 -11.60 -7.88 -7.31
CA SER A 25 -12.79 -7.03 -7.12
C SER A 25 -13.93 -7.68 -6.34
N ARG A 26 -13.79 -8.95 -5.89
CA ARG A 26 -14.85 -9.67 -5.16
C ARG A 26 -14.40 -10.28 -3.83
N ARG A 27 -13.13 -10.14 -3.44
CA ARG A 27 -12.59 -10.64 -2.17
C ARG A 27 -11.85 -9.52 -1.46
N SER A 28 -12.65 -8.70 -0.81
CA SER A 28 -12.30 -7.67 0.15
C SER A 28 -11.10 -7.99 1.04
N GLY A 29 -10.27 -6.97 1.24
CA GLY A 29 -9.18 -6.95 2.21
C GLY A 29 -7.82 -7.13 1.56
N GLY A 30 -6.80 -6.49 2.14
CA GLY A 30 -5.39 -6.56 1.71
C GLY A 30 -4.74 -7.96 1.78
N ARG A 31 -5.52 -9.04 1.68
CA ARG A 31 -5.05 -10.40 1.40
C ARG A 31 -4.27 -10.36 0.09
N GLY A 32 -3.00 -10.77 0.12
CA GLY A 32 -2.12 -10.72 -1.05
C GLY A 32 -1.17 -9.53 -1.11
N ILE A 33 -1.32 -8.49 -0.26
CA ILE A 33 -0.31 -7.41 -0.18
C ILE A 33 1.08 -7.90 0.23
N GLY A 34 1.17 -9.11 0.79
CA GLY A 34 2.43 -9.79 1.07
C GLY A 34 3.32 -9.97 -0.18
N ARG A 35 2.74 -9.99 -1.38
CA ARG A 35 3.52 -10.03 -2.64
C ARG A 35 4.23 -8.72 -2.96
N CYS A 36 3.91 -7.66 -2.22
CA CYS A 36 4.40 -6.30 -2.44
C CYS A 36 5.35 -5.83 -1.34
N LEU A 37 5.76 -6.74 -0.46
CA LEU A 37 6.79 -6.47 0.55
C LEU A 37 8.06 -5.96 -0.14
N PHE A 38 8.71 -4.99 0.49
CA PHE A 38 9.92 -4.32 -0.02
C PHE A 38 9.72 -3.57 -1.35
N ARG A 39 8.49 -3.19 -1.71
CA ARG A 39 8.16 -2.41 -2.91
C ARG A 39 7.31 -1.20 -2.59
N ASN A 40 7.38 -0.17 -3.45
CA ASN A 40 6.53 1.00 -3.32
C ASN A 40 5.09 0.60 -3.64
N THR A 41 4.22 0.61 -2.63
CA THR A 41 2.83 0.20 -2.77
C THR A 41 1.92 1.38 -2.56
N PHE A 42 1.12 1.74 -3.56
CA PHE A 42 0.06 2.70 -3.38
C PHE A 42 -1.16 1.99 -2.78
N VAL A 43 -1.67 2.48 -1.66
CA VAL A 43 -2.83 1.88 -0.98
C VAL A 43 -3.99 2.88 -0.96
N TRP A 44 -5.18 2.38 -1.26
CA TRP A 44 -6.45 3.07 -1.08
C TRP A 44 -7.19 2.40 0.06
N LEU A 45 -7.60 3.19 1.03
CA LEU A 45 -8.36 2.75 2.17
C LEU A 45 -9.85 2.87 1.89
N THR A 46 -10.64 2.06 2.61
CA THR A 46 -12.10 2.05 2.55
C THR A 46 -12.73 3.36 3.02
N ASN A 47 -11.99 4.19 3.77
CA ASN A 47 -12.43 5.52 4.21
C ASN A 47 -12.11 6.64 3.20
N GLY A 48 -11.65 6.31 1.99
CA GLY A 48 -11.30 7.26 0.93
C GLY A 48 -9.88 7.81 1.00
N ASN A 49 -9.13 7.52 2.07
CA ASN A 49 -7.72 7.92 2.14
C ASN A 49 -6.88 7.10 1.19
N SER A 50 -5.92 7.73 0.52
CA SER A 50 -4.92 7.02 -0.27
C SER A 50 -3.53 7.59 -0.05
N PHE A 51 -2.52 6.72 -0.09
CA PHE A 51 -1.14 7.11 0.17
C PHE A 51 -0.16 6.04 -0.33
N TRP A 52 1.10 6.47 -0.48
CA TRP A 52 2.22 5.56 -0.67
C TRP A 52 2.59 4.89 0.65
N PHE A 53 2.73 3.57 0.59
CA PHE A 53 3.08 2.71 1.70
C PHE A 53 4.17 1.73 1.26
N TYR A 54 5.16 1.54 2.10
CA TYR A 54 6.26 0.62 1.87
C TYR A 54 6.17 -0.51 2.89
N PRO A 55 5.47 -1.61 2.56
CA PRO A 55 5.28 -2.71 3.48
C PRO A 55 6.59 -3.50 3.64
N MET A 56 7.00 -3.75 4.88
CA MET A 56 8.20 -4.52 5.21
C MET A 56 7.83 -5.91 5.73
N PHE A 57 6.78 -5.98 6.55
CA PHE A 57 6.30 -7.22 7.13
C PHE A 57 4.78 -7.26 7.12
N ALA A 58 4.20 -8.43 6.84
CA ALA A 58 2.76 -8.65 6.93
C ALA A 58 2.50 -9.86 7.83
N LEU A 59 1.89 -9.62 9.00
CA LEU A 59 1.53 -10.66 9.97
C LEU A 59 0.03 -10.62 10.21
N GLY A 60 -0.66 -11.74 9.90
CA GLY A 60 -2.11 -11.84 10.05
C GLY A 60 -2.84 -10.74 9.28
N ASN A 61 -3.48 -9.83 10.02
CA ASN A 61 -4.21 -8.68 9.48
C ASN A 61 -3.44 -7.35 9.56
N SER A 62 -2.25 -7.35 10.14
CA SER A 62 -1.43 -6.15 10.31
C SER A 62 -0.26 -6.16 9.33
N ILE A 63 0.01 -5.00 8.74
CA ILE A 63 1.12 -4.79 7.82
C ILE A 63 1.96 -3.67 8.40
N ILE A 64 3.20 -4.01 8.72
CA ILE A 64 4.18 -3.10 9.29
C ILE A 64 5.01 -2.55 8.14
N GLY A 65 5.19 -1.24 8.12
CA GLY A 65 5.95 -0.59 7.06
C GLY A 65 6.16 0.89 7.32
N TYR A 66 6.38 1.61 6.23
CA TYR A 66 6.52 3.05 6.26
C TYR A 66 5.47 3.70 5.37
N ARG A 67 4.84 4.74 5.85
CA ARG A 67 3.92 5.59 5.10
C ARG A 67 4.63 6.85 4.63
N TRP A 68 4.45 7.19 3.36
CA TRP A 68 4.94 8.45 2.83
C TRP A 68 4.06 9.61 3.29
N ARG A 69 4.68 10.67 3.80
CA ARG A 69 4.00 11.91 4.21
C ARG A 69 4.55 13.15 3.48
N GLY A 70 5.04 12.98 2.25
CA GLY A 70 5.59 14.09 1.45
C GLY A 70 6.81 14.70 2.13
N ASN A 71 6.68 15.91 2.66
CA ASN A 71 7.75 16.65 3.34
C ASN A 71 8.38 15.93 4.55
N ARG A 72 7.64 15.03 5.22
CA ARG A 72 8.20 14.25 6.35
C ARG A 72 8.87 12.95 5.91
N GLY A 73 8.89 12.65 4.61
CA GLY A 73 9.43 11.40 4.07
C GLY A 73 8.65 10.16 4.51
N TRP A 74 9.38 9.07 4.71
CA TRP A 74 8.86 7.78 5.17
C TRP A 74 8.74 7.74 6.70
N VAL A 75 7.51 7.64 7.18
CA VAL A 75 7.20 7.56 8.61
C VAL A 75 6.72 6.16 8.94
N TYR A 76 7.24 5.56 10.00
CA TYR A 76 6.79 4.24 10.45
C TYR A 76 5.27 4.24 10.69
N ASP A 77 4.58 3.27 10.11
CA ASP A 77 3.12 3.14 10.22
C ASP A 77 2.70 1.67 10.14
N VAL A 78 1.58 1.34 10.80
CA VAL A 78 1.02 -0.01 10.81
C VAL A 78 -0.38 0.03 10.22
N LEU A 79 -0.55 -0.68 9.10
CA LEU A 79 -1.78 -0.70 8.34
C LEU A 79 -2.54 -2.00 8.57
N ASN A 80 -3.84 -1.91 8.82
CA ASN A 80 -4.71 -3.07 8.92
C ASN A 80 -5.23 -3.47 7.53
N ARG A 81 -5.06 -4.72 7.13
CA ARG A 81 -5.55 -5.32 5.87
C ARG A 81 -7.04 -5.08 5.65
N ASN A 82 -7.85 -5.05 6.71
CA ASN A 82 -9.29 -4.86 6.63
C ASN A 82 -9.69 -3.43 6.23
N ARG A 83 -8.77 -2.46 6.39
CA ARG A 83 -9.00 -1.07 5.98
C ARG A 83 -8.60 -0.81 4.53
N ILE A 84 -7.93 -1.76 3.88
CA ILE A 84 -7.46 -1.62 2.51
C ILE A 84 -8.62 -1.96 1.57
N ALA A 85 -9.03 -0.99 0.77
CA ALA A 85 -9.96 -1.18 -0.33
C ALA A 85 -9.21 -1.71 -1.56
N PHE A 86 -8.17 -0.99 -1.97
CA PHE A 86 -7.35 -1.32 -3.12
C PHE A 86 -5.87 -1.10 -2.81
N PHE A 87 -4.99 -1.81 -3.51
CA PHE A 87 -3.56 -1.55 -3.44
C PHE A 87 -2.91 -1.90 -4.77
N GLN A 88 -1.85 -1.17 -5.13
CA GLN A 88 -1.08 -1.37 -6.34
C GLN A 88 0.39 -1.28 -6.03
N CYS A 89 1.16 -2.23 -6.56
CA CYS A 89 2.57 -2.38 -6.26
C CYS A 89 3.36 -1.97 -7.49
N TYR A 90 4.42 -1.20 -7.26
CA TYR A 90 5.32 -0.65 -8.27
C TYR A 90 6.73 -1.21 -8.03
#